data_AF-A0AAJ1CWT2-F1
#
_entry.id   AF-A0AAJ1CWT2-F1
#
_cell.length_a   1.000
_cell.length_b   1.000
_cell.length_c   1.000
_cell.angle_alpha   90.00
_cell.angle_beta   90.00
_cell.angle_gamma   90.00
#
_symmetry.space_group_name_H-M   'P 1'
#
loop_
_entity.id
_entity.type
_entity.pdbx_description
1 polymer ?
#
loop_
_entity_poly.entity_id
_entity_poly.type
_entity_poly.pdbx_seq_one_letter_code
_entity_poly.pdbx_strand_id
1 'polypeptide(L)'
;MEITPWEGCDLTVAAAIKVFVEHSSPYSTFSRRYPILRLIQEVIDPAVAAYKNSLPLSHMDYISGAGMGFSELLKNVGFNVVERAQRLLLRHFILTVDSQNYLDKCFIATIESLIELVSECASKRPKKSSPAKGVTINSQRKLGFCEFCGNQTEFSKFISEISECIASDNEFLFHEKLVFSHRYCSNHRPRFTNGQWNPLYRQGKRSLEQFNQELLRLRRQCAKPNKANANSGNGLVDYYFLKWMLGKNLTPVDIVELRNIARFMTDSKLSDTKKKILALIHQGFNQSEVAQILTNNYNLPVTRQAVSKTLTSLRKEFYIHTDV
;
A
#
# COMPACT_ATOMS: atom_id res chain seq x y z
N MET A 1 -8.51 -4.06 -23.27
CA MET A 1 -9.09 -3.38 -22.10
C MET A 1 -10.50 -3.88 -22.05
N GLU A 2 -10.81 -4.64 -21.01
CA GLU A 2 -12.13 -5.19 -20.77
C GLU A 2 -12.56 -4.62 -19.44
N ILE A 3 -13.53 -3.72 -19.47
CA ILE A 3 -14.13 -3.15 -18.26
C ILE A 3 -15.59 -3.55 -18.32
N THR A 4 -16.03 -4.27 -17.31
CA THR A 4 -17.45 -4.60 -17.13
C THR A 4 -17.98 -3.73 -15.99
N PRO A 5 -18.92 -2.80 -16.26
CA PRO A 5 -19.58 -2.07 -15.20
C PRO A 5 -20.19 -3.02 -14.18
N TRP A 6 -20.10 -2.68 -12.90
CA TRP A 6 -20.68 -3.47 -11.82
C TRP A 6 -22.20 -3.53 -11.93
N GLU A 7 -22.77 -4.65 -11.49
CA GLU A 7 -24.22 -4.83 -11.47
C GLU A 7 -24.87 -3.77 -10.57
N GLY A 8 -25.84 -3.03 -11.13
CA GLY A 8 -26.50 -1.91 -10.44
C GLY A 8 -25.82 -0.55 -10.63
N CYS A 9 -24.77 -0.44 -11.43
CA CYS A 9 -24.16 0.84 -11.82
C CYS A 9 -25.18 1.76 -12.53
N ASP A 10 -25.04 3.07 -12.32
CA ASP A 10 -25.86 4.09 -12.97
C ASP A 10 -25.86 3.89 -14.50
N LEU A 11 -27.05 3.97 -15.10
CA LEU A 11 -27.24 3.64 -16.52
C LEU A 11 -26.46 4.56 -17.45
N THR A 12 -26.32 5.84 -17.09
CA THR A 12 -25.59 6.82 -17.91
C THR A 12 -24.09 6.58 -17.84
N VAL A 13 -23.58 6.27 -16.64
CA VAL A 13 -22.16 5.94 -16.43
C VAL A 13 -21.82 4.58 -17.06
N ALA A 14 -22.66 3.58 -16.88
CA ALA A 14 -22.46 2.26 -17.48
C ALA A 14 -22.48 2.31 -19.01
N ALA A 15 -23.38 3.10 -19.62
CA ALA A 15 -23.40 3.32 -21.06
C ALA A 15 -22.13 4.04 -21.54
N ALA A 16 -21.69 5.08 -20.83
CA ALA A 16 -20.45 5.78 -21.13
C ALA A 16 -19.22 4.87 -21.04
N ILE A 17 -19.14 3.98 -20.05
CA ILE A 17 -18.05 3.00 -19.94
C ILE A 17 -18.06 2.02 -21.12
N LYS A 18 -19.23 1.56 -21.57
CA LYS A 18 -19.32 0.69 -22.77
C LYS A 18 -18.80 1.40 -24.01
N VAL A 19 -19.29 2.62 -24.27
CA VAL A 19 -18.82 3.46 -25.38
C VAL A 19 -17.31 3.70 -25.27
N PHE A 20 -16.80 3.97 -24.07
CA PHE A 20 -15.37 4.12 -23.82
C PHE A 20 -14.60 2.86 -24.20
N VAL A 21 -15.03 1.68 -23.75
CA VAL A 21 -14.38 0.39 -24.06
C VAL A 21 -14.34 0.14 -25.57
N GLU A 22 -15.44 0.36 -26.29
CA GLU A 22 -15.53 0.22 -27.75
C GLU A 22 -14.54 1.14 -28.48
N HIS A 23 -14.56 2.43 -28.16
CA HIS A 23 -13.69 3.43 -28.78
C HIS A 23 -12.22 3.29 -28.35
N SER A 24 -11.96 2.56 -27.26
CA SER A 24 -10.60 2.30 -26.79
C SER A 24 -9.88 1.19 -27.56
N SER A 25 -10.59 0.42 -28.41
CA SER A 25 -10.11 -0.84 -29.01
C SER A 25 -9.34 -0.67 -30.34
N PRO A 26 -9.75 0.18 -31.31
CA PRO A 26 -8.91 0.53 -32.45
C PRO A 26 -8.09 1.79 -32.12
N TYR A 27 -6.77 1.65 -32.04
CA TYR A 27 -5.84 2.78 -31.90
C TYR A 27 -5.91 3.62 -33.19
N SER A 28 -6.83 4.59 -33.24
CA SER A 28 -7.13 5.35 -34.45
C SER A 28 -5.94 6.22 -34.85
N THR A 29 -5.75 6.32 -36.16
CA THR A 29 -4.64 6.91 -36.91
C THR A 29 -4.38 8.41 -36.67
N PHE A 30 -5.03 9.04 -35.70
CA PHE A 30 -4.99 10.48 -35.43
C PHE A 30 -4.10 10.87 -34.22
N SER A 31 -3.20 9.99 -33.81
CA SER A 31 -2.34 10.16 -32.63
C SER A 31 -1.54 11.49 -32.61
N ARG A 32 -1.88 12.39 -31.66
CA ARG A 32 -0.90 13.26 -30.98
C ARG A 32 -1.20 13.38 -29.46
N ARG A 33 -0.27 12.84 -28.67
CA ARG A 33 0.04 13.04 -27.24
C ARG A 33 -0.89 12.50 -26.12
N TYR A 34 -2.24 12.57 -26.13
CA TYR A 34 -3.06 12.09 -24.99
C TYR A 34 -4.43 11.43 -25.34
N PRO A 35 -4.46 10.21 -25.89
CA PRO A 35 -5.70 9.60 -26.39
C PRO A 35 -6.68 9.15 -25.28
N ILE A 36 -6.20 8.70 -24.12
CA ILE A 36 -7.09 8.12 -23.10
C ILE A 36 -7.76 9.17 -22.21
N LEU A 37 -7.02 10.19 -21.76
CA LEU A 37 -7.58 11.30 -20.98
C LEU A 37 -8.60 12.10 -21.80
N ARG A 38 -8.33 12.29 -23.10
CA ARG A 38 -9.28 12.93 -24.02
C ARG A 38 -10.54 12.10 -24.20
N LEU A 39 -10.41 10.77 -24.33
CA LEU A 39 -11.56 9.88 -24.42
C LEU A 39 -12.37 9.86 -23.10
N ILE A 40 -11.72 9.96 -21.94
CA ILE A 40 -12.39 10.13 -20.64
C ILE A 40 -13.13 11.48 -20.61
N GLN A 41 -12.48 12.56 -21.02
CA GLN A 41 -13.09 13.89 -21.06
C GLN A 41 -14.30 13.95 -22.00
N GLU A 42 -14.24 13.30 -23.16
CA GLU A 42 -15.31 13.34 -24.16
C GLU A 42 -16.47 12.39 -23.82
N VAL A 43 -16.18 11.22 -23.24
CA VAL A 43 -17.19 10.15 -23.05
C VAL A 43 -17.63 10.01 -21.59
N ILE A 44 -16.69 10.08 -20.64
CA ILE A 44 -16.95 9.76 -19.22
C ILE A 44 -17.33 11.00 -18.42
N ASP A 45 -16.62 12.12 -18.58
CA ASP A 45 -16.86 13.34 -17.80
C ASP A 45 -18.32 13.83 -17.87
N PRO A 46 -19.00 13.84 -19.04
CA PRO A 46 -20.41 14.25 -19.10
C PRO A 46 -21.33 13.33 -18.29
N ALA A 47 -21.10 12.02 -18.34
CA ALA A 47 -21.89 11.04 -17.61
C ALA A 47 -21.64 11.14 -16.09
N VAL A 48 -20.38 11.27 -15.68
CA VAL A 48 -20.02 11.44 -14.26
C VAL A 48 -20.54 12.77 -13.72
N ALA A 49 -20.52 13.84 -14.51
CA ALA A 49 -21.09 15.13 -14.11
C ALA A 49 -22.61 15.06 -13.95
N ALA A 50 -23.31 14.44 -14.90
CA ALA A 50 -24.75 14.23 -14.82
C ALA A 50 -25.13 13.37 -13.60
N TYR A 51 -24.36 12.32 -13.33
CA TYR A 51 -24.53 11.46 -12.16
C TYR A 51 -24.26 12.20 -10.85
N LYS A 52 -23.16 12.96 -10.76
CA LYS A 52 -22.87 13.81 -9.59
C LYS A 52 -24.01 14.80 -9.30
N ASN A 53 -24.60 15.38 -10.34
CA ASN A 53 -25.70 16.33 -10.20
C ASN A 53 -27.03 15.68 -9.79
N SER A 54 -27.19 14.37 -9.97
CA SER A 54 -28.40 13.64 -9.53
C SER A 54 -28.31 13.13 -8.08
N LEU A 55 -27.12 13.19 -7.46
CA LEU A 55 -26.89 12.68 -6.12
C LEU A 55 -27.29 13.68 -5.02
N PRO A 56 -27.74 13.19 -3.85
CA PRO A 56 -27.86 14.02 -2.66
C PRO A 56 -26.49 14.55 -2.21
N LEU A 57 -26.49 15.73 -1.57
CA LEU A 57 -25.27 16.33 -1.01
C LEU A 57 -24.53 15.40 -0.05
N SER A 58 -25.25 14.54 0.69
CA SER A 58 -24.67 13.55 1.61
C SER A 58 -23.74 12.54 0.94
N HIS A 59 -23.88 12.31 -0.37
CA HIS A 59 -23.08 11.34 -1.13
C HIS A 59 -21.87 12.00 -1.81
N MET A 60 -21.92 13.32 -2.00
CA MET A 60 -20.89 14.08 -2.72
C MET A 60 -19.55 14.10 -1.99
N ASP A 61 -19.56 14.09 -0.65
CA ASP A 61 -18.36 14.05 0.19
C ASP A 61 -17.52 12.77 0.00
N TYR A 62 -18.13 11.73 -0.59
CA TYR A 62 -17.52 10.43 -0.83
C TYR A 62 -17.02 10.26 -2.27
N ILE A 63 -17.01 11.33 -3.06
CA ILE A 63 -16.47 11.34 -4.41
C ILE A 63 -15.18 12.18 -4.46
N SER A 64 -14.09 11.55 -4.88
CA SER A 64 -12.81 12.22 -5.07
C SER A 64 -12.93 13.37 -6.07
N GLY A 65 -12.30 14.51 -5.74
CA GLY A 65 -12.33 15.70 -6.57
C GLY A 65 -13.71 16.38 -6.65
N ALA A 66 -14.43 16.46 -5.54
CA ALA A 66 -15.65 17.28 -5.45
C ALA A 66 -15.34 18.72 -5.93
N GLY A 67 -15.97 19.15 -7.03
CA GLY A 67 -15.74 20.45 -7.68
C GLY A 67 -14.83 20.44 -8.92
N MET A 68 -14.25 19.30 -9.29
CA MET A 68 -13.38 19.14 -10.47
C MET A 68 -13.94 18.10 -11.45
N GLY A 69 -13.65 18.29 -12.75
CA GLY A 69 -13.96 17.30 -13.79
C GLY A 69 -13.20 15.99 -13.57
N PHE A 70 -13.78 14.85 -13.93
CA PHE A 70 -13.17 13.53 -13.64
C PHE A 70 -11.85 13.34 -14.41
N SER A 71 -11.79 13.75 -15.68
CA SER A 71 -10.55 13.78 -16.47
C SER A 71 -9.52 14.78 -15.93
N GLU A 72 -9.97 15.94 -15.44
CA GLU A 72 -9.11 16.97 -14.87
C GLU A 72 -8.47 16.51 -13.55
N LEU A 73 -9.24 15.81 -12.71
CA LEU A 73 -8.75 15.16 -11.49
C LEU A 73 -7.67 14.12 -11.82
N LEU A 74 -7.94 13.25 -12.79
CA LEU A 74 -6.98 12.24 -13.23
C LEU A 74 -5.71 12.86 -13.82
N LYS A 75 -5.84 13.98 -14.54
CA LYS A 75 -4.71 14.74 -15.10
C LYS A 75 -3.83 15.35 -14.02
N ASN A 76 -4.42 15.99 -13.02
CA ASN A 76 -3.68 16.75 -12.00
C ASN A 76 -3.12 15.85 -10.88
N VAL A 77 -3.80 14.75 -10.56
CA VAL A 77 -3.49 13.91 -9.39
C VAL A 77 -2.93 12.54 -9.78
N GLY A 78 -3.25 12.05 -10.98
CA GLY A 78 -2.80 10.76 -11.50
C GLY A 78 -3.68 9.58 -11.11
N PHE A 79 -3.80 8.61 -12.03
CA PHE A 79 -4.72 7.47 -11.94
C PHE A 79 -4.61 6.68 -10.62
N ASN A 80 -3.40 6.27 -10.22
CA ASN A 80 -3.20 5.43 -9.02
C ASN A 80 -3.58 6.16 -7.72
N VAL A 81 -3.35 7.46 -7.66
CA VAL A 81 -3.65 8.28 -6.47
C VAL A 81 -5.15 8.50 -6.37
N VAL A 82 -5.82 8.79 -7.50
CA VAL A 82 -7.28 8.91 -7.58
C VAL A 82 -7.96 7.59 -7.23
N GLU A 83 -7.47 6.46 -7.76
CA GLU A 83 -7.99 5.13 -7.42
C GLU A 83 -7.93 4.87 -5.91
N ARG A 84 -6.75 5.11 -5.29
CA ARG A 84 -6.56 4.90 -3.85
C ARG A 84 -7.44 5.82 -3.01
N ALA A 85 -7.54 7.10 -3.38
CA ALA A 85 -8.38 8.07 -2.68
C ALA A 85 -9.87 7.68 -2.78
N GLN A 86 -10.33 7.32 -3.98
CA GLN A 86 -11.73 6.93 -4.19
C GLN A 86 -12.10 5.65 -3.43
N ARG A 87 -11.19 4.65 -3.36
CA ARG A 87 -11.39 3.43 -2.55
C ARG A 87 -11.53 3.75 -1.06
N LEU A 88 -10.73 4.68 -0.53
CA LEU A 88 -10.82 5.10 0.87
C LEU A 88 -12.15 5.82 1.17
N LEU A 89 -12.58 6.71 0.28
CA LEU A 89 -13.85 7.41 0.41
C LEU A 89 -15.04 6.45 0.31
N LEU A 90 -15.04 5.53 -0.65
CA LEU A 90 -16.10 4.52 -0.78
C LEU A 90 -16.18 3.63 0.48
N ARG A 91 -15.03 3.23 1.03
CA ARG A 91 -14.99 2.48 2.29
C ARG A 91 -15.59 3.30 3.44
N HIS A 92 -15.29 4.59 3.50
CA HIS A 92 -15.86 5.47 4.53
C HIS A 92 -17.39 5.51 4.41
N PHE A 93 -17.92 5.72 3.20
CA PHE A 93 -19.36 5.71 2.90
C PHE A 93 -20.06 4.43 3.39
N ILE A 94 -19.50 3.26 3.06
CA ILE A 94 -20.05 1.96 3.45
C ILE A 94 -20.12 1.80 4.98
N LEU A 95 -19.17 2.40 5.71
CA LEU A 95 -19.10 2.28 7.16
C LEU A 95 -19.98 3.29 7.91
N THR A 96 -20.32 4.42 7.30
CA THR A 96 -20.94 5.56 8.01
C THR A 96 -22.32 5.97 7.49
N VAL A 97 -22.61 5.77 6.20
CA VAL A 97 -23.81 6.32 5.56
C VAL A 97 -24.66 5.25 4.89
N ASP A 98 -24.04 4.18 4.37
CA ASP A 98 -24.72 3.14 3.62
C ASP A 98 -25.90 2.51 4.40
N SER A 99 -27.09 2.71 3.84
CA SER A 99 -28.35 2.21 4.37
C SER A 99 -28.91 1.03 3.56
N GLN A 100 -28.12 0.51 2.60
CA GLN A 100 -28.47 -0.63 1.74
C GLN A 100 -29.71 -0.41 0.87
N ASN A 101 -30.13 0.85 0.71
CA ASN A 101 -31.22 1.24 -0.17
C ASN A 101 -30.79 1.19 -1.65
N TYR A 102 -31.73 1.39 -2.58
CA TYR A 102 -31.44 1.33 -4.02
C TYR A 102 -30.40 2.37 -4.47
N LEU A 103 -30.47 3.59 -3.94
CA LEU A 103 -29.58 4.69 -4.27
C LEU A 103 -28.14 4.42 -3.80
N ASP A 104 -27.96 3.90 -2.58
CA ASP A 104 -26.66 3.57 -2.00
C ASP A 104 -26.01 2.40 -2.74
N LYS A 105 -26.80 1.38 -3.11
CA LYS A 105 -26.33 0.26 -3.94
C LYS A 105 -25.91 0.73 -5.33
N CYS A 106 -26.70 1.60 -5.95
CA CYS A 106 -26.35 2.22 -7.23
C CYS A 106 -25.07 3.06 -7.11
N PHE A 107 -24.92 3.82 -6.02
CA PHE A 107 -23.73 4.60 -5.73
C PHE A 107 -22.48 3.75 -5.59
N ILE A 108 -22.53 2.70 -4.77
CA ILE A 108 -21.40 1.78 -4.58
C ILE A 108 -21.01 1.14 -5.93
N ALA A 109 -21.98 0.61 -6.68
CA ALA A 109 -21.71 -0.01 -7.98
C ALA A 109 -21.13 0.98 -9.01
N THR A 110 -21.61 2.23 -9.01
CA THR A 110 -21.11 3.28 -9.92
C THR A 110 -19.68 3.67 -9.58
N ILE A 111 -19.36 3.84 -8.29
CA ILE A 111 -18.01 4.19 -7.85
C ILE A 111 -17.03 3.02 -8.08
N GLU A 112 -17.41 1.77 -7.80
CA GLU A 112 -16.58 0.59 -8.11
C GLU A 112 -16.30 0.49 -9.62
N SER A 113 -17.31 0.76 -10.47
CA SER A 113 -17.12 0.78 -11.93
C SER A 113 -16.13 1.86 -12.39
N LEU A 114 -16.15 3.04 -11.77
CA LEU A 114 -15.21 4.11 -12.06
C LEU A 114 -13.80 3.81 -11.53
N ILE A 115 -13.68 3.16 -10.37
CA ILE A 115 -12.40 2.67 -9.84
C ILE A 115 -11.78 1.65 -10.80
N GLU A 116 -12.58 0.69 -11.29
CA GLU A 116 -12.14 -0.32 -12.25
C GLU A 116 -11.72 0.32 -13.58
N LEU A 117 -12.49 1.27 -14.09
CA LEU A 117 -12.12 2.09 -15.25
C LEU A 117 -10.74 2.75 -15.06
N VAL A 118 -10.52 3.41 -13.93
CA VAL A 118 -9.25 4.10 -13.62
C VAL A 118 -8.09 3.11 -13.52
N SER A 119 -8.29 1.97 -12.86
CA SER A 119 -7.31 0.88 -12.73
C SER A 119 -6.92 0.29 -14.09
N GLU A 120 -7.89 0.04 -14.96
CA GLU A 120 -7.66 -0.48 -16.31
C GLU A 120 -6.98 0.55 -17.22
N CYS A 121 -7.33 1.83 -17.08
CA CYS A 121 -6.66 2.93 -17.77
C CYS A 121 -5.19 3.06 -17.34
N ALA A 122 -4.90 2.96 -16.04
CA ALA A 122 -3.53 2.94 -15.50
C ALA A 122 -2.72 1.74 -16.03
N SER A 123 -3.40 0.62 -16.26
CA SER A 123 -2.79 -0.62 -16.75
C SER A 123 -2.55 -0.62 -18.26
N LYS A 124 -3.23 0.25 -19.03
CA LYS A 124 -3.11 0.34 -20.49
C LYS A 124 -1.82 1.06 -20.91
N ARG A 125 -0.86 0.31 -21.46
CA ARG A 125 0.42 0.83 -21.95
C ARG A 125 0.39 1.12 -23.46
N PRO A 126 1.05 2.18 -23.95
CA PRO A 126 1.26 2.36 -25.39
C PRO A 126 2.12 1.21 -25.93
N LYS A 127 1.60 0.45 -26.90
CA LYS A 127 2.40 -0.51 -27.68
C LYS A 127 3.30 0.29 -28.63
N LYS A 128 4.57 0.42 -28.24
CA LYS A 128 5.70 1.11 -28.90
C LYS A 128 5.84 2.60 -28.57
N SER A 129 6.43 2.90 -27.43
CA SER A 129 7.57 3.83 -27.46
C SER A 129 8.80 3.00 -27.76
N SER A 130 9.26 2.97 -29.01
CA SER A 130 10.68 2.64 -29.23
C SER A 130 11.48 3.57 -28.31
N PRO A 131 12.35 3.04 -27.42
CA PRO A 131 13.15 3.90 -26.58
C PRO A 131 13.95 4.84 -27.48
N ALA A 132 13.94 6.14 -27.16
CA ALA A 132 14.89 7.08 -27.74
C ALA A 132 16.31 6.47 -27.64
N LYS A 133 17.14 6.69 -28.67
CA LYS A 133 18.53 6.20 -28.70
C LYS A 133 19.20 6.55 -27.36
N GLY A 134 19.59 5.52 -26.60
CA GLY A 134 20.39 5.67 -25.37
C GLY A 134 19.80 5.09 -24.08
N VAL A 135 18.49 4.80 -24.02
CA VAL A 135 17.84 4.36 -22.76
C VAL A 135 16.92 3.15 -23.00
N THR A 136 17.45 1.93 -22.92
CA THR A 136 16.66 0.69 -22.92
C THR A 136 16.07 0.41 -21.53
N ILE A 137 15.07 1.19 -21.13
CA ILE A 137 14.28 0.87 -19.93
C ILE A 137 13.38 -0.31 -20.25
N ASN A 138 13.65 -1.46 -19.63
CA ASN A 138 12.72 -2.59 -19.67
C ASN A 138 11.56 -2.34 -18.70
N SER A 139 10.56 -1.59 -19.16
CA SER A 139 9.34 -1.24 -18.40
C SER A 139 8.44 -2.45 -18.09
N GLN A 140 8.74 -3.65 -18.63
CA GLN A 140 8.02 -4.89 -18.29
C GLN A 140 8.46 -5.52 -16.96
N ARG A 141 9.52 -5.00 -16.31
CA ARG A 141 9.96 -5.48 -15.01
C ARG A 141 8.93 -5.13 -13.93
N LYS A 142 8.62 -6.09 -13.03
CA LYS A 142 7.70 -5.90 -11.91
C LYS A 142 8.15 -4.70 -11.06
N LEU A 143 7.26 -3.72 -10.89
CA LEU A 143 7.40 -2.68 -9.87
C LEU A 143 7.23 -3.33 -8.49
N GLY A 144 8.02 -2.90 -7.52
CA GLY A 144 8.06 -3.55 -6.23
C GLY A 144 8.82 -2.78 -5.16
N PHE A 145 8.77 -3.35 -3.96
CA PHE A 145 9.43 -2.81 -2.78
C PHE A 145 10.84 -3.36 -2.65
N CYS A 146 11.70 -2.57 -1.99
CA CYS A 146 13.01 -2.99 -1.57
C CYS A 146 12.93 -4.26 -0.74
N GLU A 147 13.82 -5.23 -0.98
CA GLU A 147 13.85 -6.48 -0.22
C GLU A 147 13.98 -6.30 1.29
N PHE A 148 14.57 -5.20 1.74
CA PHE A 148 14.87 -4.96 3.15
C PHE A 148 13.93 -3.97 3.85
N CYS A 149 13.04 -3.26 3.14
CA CYS A 149 12.13 -2.30 3.77
C CYS A 149 10.85 -2.04 2.94
N GLY A 150 10.03 -1.07 3.36
CA GLY A 150 8.82 -0.67 2.65
C GLY A 150 9.03 0.34 1.52
N ASN A 151 10.25 0.86 1.34
CA ASN A 151 10.53 1.80 0.23
C ASN A 151 10.46 1.10 -1.12
N GLN A 152 10.07 1.81 -2.16
CA GLN A 152 10.18 1.34 -3.55
C GLN A 152 11.63 1.06 -3.94
N THR A 153 11.85 0.13 -4.87
CA THR A 153 13.17 -0.08 -5.46
C THR A 153 13.60 1.15 -6.26
N GLU A 154 14.90 1.36 -6.48
CA GLU A 154 15.41 2.46 -7.30
C GLU A 154 14.73 2.47 -8.68
N PHE A 155 14.57 1.29 -9.28
CA PHE A 155 13.86 1.15 -10.55
C PHE A 155 12.38 1.56 -10.43
N SER A 156 11.67 1.09 -9.40
CA SER A 156 10.24 1.41 -9.27
C SER A 156 10.00 2.88 -8.97
N LYS A 157 10.87 3.49 -8.17
CA LYS A 157 10.84 4.91 -7.88
C LYS A 157 11.09 5.73 -9.15
N PHE A 158 12.11 5.36 -9.92
CA PHE A 158 12.43 6.02 -11.18
C PHE A 158 11.29 5.90 -12.22
N ILE A 159 10.63 4.74 -12.32
CA ILE A 159 9.46 4.60 -13.20
C ILE A 159 8.28 5.46 -12.72
N SER A 160 8.09 5.59 -11.41
CA SER A 160 7.07 6.46 -10.83
C SER A 160 7.38 7.94 -11.13
N GLU A 161 8.62 8.36 -10.93
CA GLU A 161 9.12 9.71 -11.26
C GLU A 161 8.95 10.02 -12.76
N ILE A 162 9.28 9.08 -13.66
CA ILE A 162 8.99 9.23 -15.11
C ILE A 162 7.50 9.43 -15.34
N SER A 163 6.66 8.61 -14.70
CA SER A 163 5.21 8.67 -14.88
C SER A 163 4.64 10.00 -14.39
N GLU A 164 5.17 10.53 -13.28
CA GLU A 164 4.82 11.85 -12.73
C GLU A 164 5.28 13.00 -13.65
N CYS A 165 6.50 12.93 -14.21
CA CYS A 165 6.99 13.91 -15.17
C CYS A 165 6.17 13.92 -16.47
N ILE A 166 5.80 12.73 -16.98
CA ILE A 166 4.92 12.59 -18.13
C ILE A 166 3.53 13.17 -17.82
N ALA A 167 2.99 12.92 -16.63
CA ALA A 167 1.70 13.46 -16.21
C ALA A 167 1.72 15.00 -16.09
N SER A 168 2.88 15.58 -15.76
CA SER A 168 3.05 17.02 -15.52
C SER A 168 3.51 17.82 -16.74
N ASP A 169 3.60 17.21 -17.94
CA ASP A 169 4.12 17.83 -19.18
C ASP A 169 5.54 18.45 -19.02
N ASN A 170 6.31 17.98 -18.04
CA ASN A 170 7.68 18.43 -17.80
C ASN A 170 8.66 17.66 -18.69
N GLU A 171 9.66 18.35 -19.26
CA GLU A 171 10.74 17.66 -19.98
C GLU A 171 11.53 16.77 -19.00
N PHE A 172 11.49 15.46 -19.23
CA PHE A 172 12.31 14.52 -18.48
C PHE A 172 13.77 14.70 -18.90
N LEU A 173 14.57 15.32 -18.02
CA LEU A 173 15.99 15.55 -18.26
C LEU A 173 16.70 14.25 -18.62
N PHE A 174 17.45 14.29 -19.73
CA PHE A 174 18.20 13.15 -20.23
C PHE A 174 19.28 12.78 -19.24
N HIS A 175 19.10 11.68 -18.51
CA HIS A 175 20.14 11.15 -17.65
C HIS A 175 21.02 10.16 -18.44
N GLU A 176 22.33 10.40 -18.44
CA GLU A 176 23.32 9.40 -18.85
C GLU A 176 23.08 8.08 -18.11
N LYS A 177 23.32 6.94 -18.79
CA LYS A 177 23.08 5.55 -18.33
C LYS A 177 22.99 5.39 -16.80
N LEU A 178 21.78 5.53 -16.25
CA LEU A 178 21.53 5.28 -14.84
C LEU A 178 21.30 3.78 -14.61
N VAL A 179 22.12 3.18 -13.75
CA VAL A 179 21.95 1.78 -13.32
C VAL A 179 21.14 1.76 -12.03
N PHE A 180 19.84 1.51 -12.16
CA PHE A 180 18.94 1.37 -11.02
C PHE A 180 18.82 -0.07 -10.56
N SER A 181 18.83 -0.28 -9.24
CA SER A 181 18.49 -1.56 -8.65
C SER A 181 17.00 -1.85 -8.80
N HIS A 182 16.71 -3.06 -9.29
CA HIS A 182 15.36 -3.62 -9.32
C HIS A 182 14.98 -4.35 -8.02
N ARG A 183 15.91 -4.48 -7.06
CA ARG A 183 15.73 -5.22 -5.79
C ARG A 183 15.81 -4.33 -4.56
N TYR A 184 16.55 -3.24 -4.64
CA TYR A 184 16.85 -2.40 -3.48
C TYR A 184 16.45 -0.95 -3.73
N CYS A 185 16.11 -0.24 -2.67
CA CYS A 185 16.00 1.22 -2.69
C CYS A 185 17.41 1.84 -2.64
N SER A 186 17.48 3.16 -2.83
CA SER A 186 18.74 3.93 -2.77
C SER A 186 19.52 3.70 -1.47
N ASN A 187 18.83 3.57 -0.33
CA ASN A 187 19.46 3.34 0.97
C ASN A 187 19.99 1.91 1.15
N HIS A 188 19.51 0.95 0.36
CA HIS A 188 19.85 -0.47 0.49
C HIS A 188 20.60 -1.01 -0.74
N ARG A 189 20.99 -0.16 -1.70
CA ARG A 189 21.82 -0.59 -2.82
C ARG A 189 23.16 -1.15 -2.32
N PRO A 190 23.74 -2.19 -2.97
CA PRO A 190 24.95 -2.84 -2.46
C PRO A 190 26.18 -1.91 -2.36
N ARG A 191 26.37 -1.05 -3.35
CA ARG A 191 27.43 -0.05 -3.40
C ARG A 191 26.84 1.31 -3.70
N PHE A 192 27.30 2.35 -3.02
CA PHE A 192 26.91 3.73 -3.32
C PHE A 192 27.38 4.14 -4.72
N THR A 193 26.93 5.31 -5.19
CA THR A 193 27.36 5.89 -6.48
C THR A 193 28.86 6.16 -6.54
N ASN A 194 29.48 6.43 -5.38
CA ASN A 194 30.93 6.57 -5.24
C ASN A 194 31.70 5.21 -5.21
N GLY A 195 31.02 4.08 -5.42
CA GLY A 195 31.62 2.74 -5.44
C GLY A 195 31.87 2.08 -4.07
N GLN A 196 31.73 2.82 -2.96
CA GLN A 196 31.92 2.27 -1.62
C GLN A 196 30.80 1.28 -1.25
N TRP A 197 31.14 0.29 -0.41
CA TRP A 197 30.17 -0.67 0.10
C TRP A 197 29.18 -0.01 1.06
N ASN A 198 27.91 -0.31 0.88
CA ASN A 198 26.85 0.18 1.75
C ASN A 198 26.71 -0.72 3.00
N PRO A 199 26.93 -0.20 4.23
CA PRO A 199 26.76 -0.99 5.45
C PRO A 199 25.31 -1.41 5.69
N LEU A 200 24.32 -0.59 5.30
CA LEU A 200 22.90 -0.91 5.45
C LEU A 200 22.49 -2.09 4.57
N TYR A 201 23.08 -2.23 3.37
CA TYR A 201 22.89 -3.41 2.54
C TYR A 201 23.37 -4.69 3.26
N ARG A 202 24.56 -4.64 3.89
CA ARG A 202 25.11 -5.79 4.62
C ARG A 202 24.27 -6.14 5.85
N GLN A 203 23.82 -5.12 6.59
CA GLN A 203 22.91 -5.29 7.72
C GLN A 203 21.56 -5.88 7.31
N GLY A 204 20.96 -5.34 6.24
CA GLY A 204 19.72 -5.86 5.67
C GLY A 204 19.86 -7.33 5.26
N LYS A 205 20.95 -7.68 4.57
CA LYS A 205 21.23 -9.06 4.17
C LYS A 205 21.38 -10.02 5.37
N ARG A 206 22.10 -9.61 6.42
CA ARG A 206 22.27 -10.43 7.64
C ARG A 206 20.97 -10.64 8.42
N SER A 207 20.03 -9.70 8.31
CA SER A 207 18.78 -9.71 9.07
C SER A 207 17.55 -10.03 8.21
N LEU A 208 17.76 -10.48 6.96
CA LEU A 208 16.69 -10.70 5.99
C LEU A 208 15.69 -11.75 6.45
N GLU A 209 16.18 -12.85 7.02
CA GLU A 209 15.33 -13.94 7.50
C GLU A 209 14.42 -13.48 8.63
N GLN A 210 14.98 -12.79 9.64
CA GLN A 210 14.21 -12.22 10.73
C GLN A 210 13.20 -11.18 10.22
N PHE A 211 13.61 -10.31 9.30
CA PHE A 211 12.71 -9.34 8.66
C PHE A 211 11.51 -10.02 7.99
N ASN A 212 11.76 -11.06 7.18
CA ASN A 212 10.71 -11.80 6.49
C ASN A 212 9.78 -12.53 7.46
N GLN A 213 10.33 -13.09 8.54
CA GLN A 213 9.56 -13.75 9.59
C GLN A 213 8.62 -12.77 10.30
N GLU A 214 9.12 -11.59 10.70
CA GLU A 214 8.30 -10.56 11.34
C GLU A 214 7.25 -10.00 10.37
N LEU A 215 7.61 -9.78 9.10
CA LEU A 215 6.66 -9.35 8.06
C LEU A 215 5.54 -10.39 7.86
N LEU A 216 5.88 -11.68 7.85
CA LEU A 216 4.89 -12.75 7.71
C LEU A 216 3.93 -12.78 8.91
N ARG A 217 4.46 -12.67 10.14
CA ARG A 217 3.67 -12.62 11.37
C ARG A 217 2.71 -11.41 11.36
N LEU A 218 3.20 -10.24 10.99
CA LEU A 218 2.40 -9.02 10.85
C LEU A 218 1.28 -9.19 9.82
N ARG A 219 1.59 -9.70 8.63
CA ARG A 219 0.59 -9.95 7.57
C ARG A 219 -0.51 -10.90 8.03
N ARG A 220 -0.13 -12.00 8.67
CA ARG A 220 -1.10 -12.98 9.18
C ARG A 220 -1.97 -12.38 10.29
N GLN A 221 -1.39 -11.61 11.21
CA GLN A 221 -2.14 -10.94 12.26
C GLN A 221 -3.10 -9.89 11.69
N CYS A 222 -2.67 -9.09 10.70
CA CYS A 222 -3.53 -8.11 10.03
C CYS A 222 -4.71 -8.75 9.30
N ALA A 223 -4.53 -9.95 8.74
CA ALA A 223 -5.60 -10.67 8.07
C ALA A 223 -6.70 -11.15 9.04
N LYS A 224 -6.40 -11.31 10.34
CA LYS A 224 -7.35 -11.71 11.38
C LYS A 224 -7.12 -10.89 12.65
N PRO A 225 -7.52 -9.60 12.66
CA PRO A 225 -7.15 -8.67 13.73
C PRO A 225 -7.69 -9.06 15.11
N ASN A 226 -8.85 -9.73 15.16
CA ASN A 226 -9.54 -10.05 16.41
C ASN A 226 -9.10 -11.40 17.03
N LYS A 227 -8.15 -12.11 16.42
CA LYS A 227 -7.68 -13.41 16.90
C LYS A 227 -6.17 -13.49 16.80
N ALA A 228 -5.53 -14.11 17.78
CA ALA A 228 -4.10 -14.41 17.71
C ALA A 228 -3.81 -15.29 16.48
N ASN A 229 -3.14 -14.73 15.47
CA ASN A 229 -2.96 -15.34 14.16
C ASN A 229 -1.57 -15.09 13.55
N ALA A 230 -0.62 -14.54 14.31
CA ALA A 230 0.77 -14.45 13.84
C ALA A 230 1.38 -15.84 13.52
N ASN A 231 0.86 -16.89 14.17
CA ASN A 231 1.22 -18.30 13.96
C ASN A 231 2.74 -18.51 14.10
N SER A 232 3.26 -18.04 15.23
CA SER A 232 4.67 -18.11 15.60
C SER A 232 5.08 -19.45 16.21
N GLY A 233 4.10 -20.31 16.54
CA GLY A 233 4.30 -21.53 17.34
C GLY A 233 4.41 -21.27 18.85
N ASN A 234 4.24 -20.02 19.31
CA ASN A 234 4.27 -19.67 20.72
C ASN A 234 3.12 -18.73 21.09
N GLY A 235 2.26 -19.17 22.01
CA GLY A 235 1.06 -18.44 22.39
C GLY A 235 1.30 -17.02 22.95
N LEU A 236 2.41 -16.78 23.68
CA LEU A 236 2.73 -15.44 24.18
C LEU A 236 3.20 -14.51 23.07
N VAL A 237 3.93 -15.01 22.08
CA VAL A 237 4.34 -14.22 20.91
C VAL A 237 3.12 -13.88 20.06
N ASP A 238 2.22 -14.84 19.84
CA ASP A 238 0.98 -14.60 19.09
C ASP A 238 0.05 -13.63 19.84
N TYR A 239 -0.03 -13.73 21.17
CA TYR A 239 -0.72 -12.77 22.02
C TYR A 239 -0.11 -11.37 21.92
N TYR A 240 1.22 -11.25 21.93
CA TYR A 240 1.91 -9.97 21.74
C TYR A 240 1.51 -9.33 20.42
N PHE A 241 1.57 -10.07 19.31
CA PHE A 241 1.16 -9.53 18.01
C PHE A 241 -0.30 -9.12 17.97
N LEU A 242 -1.20 -9.95 18.54
CA LEU A 242 -2.61 -9.61 18.66
C LEU A 242 -2.76 -8.26 19.37
N LYS A 243 -2.28 -8.15 20.61
CA LYS A 243 -2.53 -6.97 21.45
C LYS A 243 -1.77 -5.73 20.99
N TRP A 244 -0.52 -5.87 20.55
CA TRP A 244 0.27 -4.73 20.06
C TRP A 244 -0.27 -4.17 18.73
N MET A 245 -0.93 -5.00 17.91
CA MET A 245 -1.53 -4.56 16.66
C MET A 245 -2.95 -4.01 16.83
N LEU A 246 -3.63 -4.27 17.95
CA LEU A 246 -4.91 -3.61 18.26
C LEU A 246 -4.71 -2.09 18.27
N GLY A 247 -5.65 -1.36 17.67
CA GLY A 247 -5.61 0.10 17.55
C GLY A 247 -4.70 0.67 16.45
N LYS A 248 -3.87 -0.14 15.78
CA LYS A 248 -2.99 0.36 14.69
C LYS A 248 -3.69 0.54 13.34
N ASN A 249 -4.95 0.10 13.20
CA ASN A 249 -5.77 0.22 11.99
C ASN A 249 -5.11 -0.26 10.68
N LEU A 250 -4.17 -1.21 10.76
CA LEU A 250 -3.46 -1.77 9.60
C LEU A 250 -4.23 -2.94 9.00
N THR A 251 -4.29 -2.96 7.67
CA THR A 251 -4.90 -4.02 6.87
C THR A 251 -3.84 -4.74 6.03
N PRO A 252 -4.15 -5.91 5.44
CA PRO A 252 -3.21 -6.61 4.55
C PRO A 252 -2.74 -5.80 3.32
N VAL A 253 -3.46 -4.74 2.94
CA VAL A 253 -3.15 -3.89 1.78
C VAL A 253 -2.08 -2.84 2.10
N ASP A 254 -1.87 -2.53 3.38
CA ASP A 254 -0.87 -1.55 3.88
C ASP A 254 0.55 -2.12 3.87
N ILE A 255 0.95 -2.68 2.72
CA ILE A 255 2.19 -3.45 2.56
C ILE A 255 3.42 -2.61 2.87
N VAL A 256 3.40 -1.31 2.57
CA VAL A 256 4.52 -0.39 2.85
C VAL A 256 4.74 -0.27 4.35
N GLU A 257 3.66 0.00 5.08
CA GLU A 257 3.61 0.19 6.52
C GLU A 257 4.02 -1.11 7.23
N LEU A 258 3.48 -2.26 6.81
CA LEU A 258 3.84 -3.56 7.37
C LEU A 258 5.32 -3.90 7.17
N ARG A 259 5.89 -3.59 5.99
CA ARG A 259 7.32 -3.77 5.73
C ARG A 259 8.16 -2.82 6.58
N ASN A 260 7.75 -1.57 6.75
CA ASN A 260 8.46 -0.63 7.59
C ASN A 260 8.44 -1.03 9.07
N ILE A 261 7.31 -1.54 9.57
CA ILE A 261 7.21 -2.08 10.93
C ILE A 261 8.10 -3.32 11.10
N ALA A 262 8.07 -4.26 10.15
CA ALA A 262 8.94 -5.45 10.20
C ALA A 262 10.42 -5.05 10.24
N ARG A 263 10.81 -4.04 9.45
CA ARG A 263 12.17 -3.50 9.45
C ARG A 263 12.52 -2.89 10.81
N PHE A 264 11.61 -2.07 11.36
CA PHE A 264 11.78 -1.43 12.66
C PHE A 264 11.94 -2.43 13.81
N MET A 265 11.13 -3.50 13.84
CA MET A 265 11.26 -4.60 14.80
C MET A 265 12.62 -5.29 14.69
N THR A 266 13.07 -5.53 13.46
CA THR A 266 14.32 -6.24 13.19
C THR A 266 15.54 -5.40 13.58
N ASP A 267 15.56 -4.11 13.21
CA ASP A 267 16.65 -3.20 13.56
C ASP A 267 16.73 -2.93 15.07
N SER A 268 15.58 -2.94 15.74
CA SER A 268 15.51 -2.82 17.21
C SER A 268 15.85 -4.11 17.94
N LYS A 269 16.19 -5.19 17.23
CA LYS A 269 16.48 -6.52 17.77
C LYS A 269 15.38 -7.00 18.72
N LEU A 270 14.11 -6.87 18.30
CA LEU A 270 12.95 -7.31 19.07
C LEU A 270 12.78 -8.83 18.97
N SER A 271 13.50 -9.56 19.81
CA SER A 271 13.45 -11.03 19.88
C SER A 271 12.13 -11.56 20.44
N ASP A 272 11.84 -12.84 20.19
CA ASP A 272 10.64 -13.48 20.74
C ASP A 272 10.67 -13.51 22.28
N THR A 273 11.83 -13.63 22.92
CA THR A 273 11.94 -13.48 24.38
C THR A 273 11.48 -12.09 24.85
N LYS A 274 11.85 -11.02 24.14
CA LYS A 274 11.37 -9.66 24.44
C LYS A 274 9.86 -9.55 24.27
N LYS A 275 9.30 -10.13 23.19
CA LYS A 275 7.84 -10.18 22.97
C LYS A 275 7.10 -10.94 24.06
N LYS A 276 7.64 -12.07 24.53
CA LYS A 276 7.09 -12.85 25.66
C LYS A 276 7.10 -12.05 26.96
N ILE A 277 8.20 -11.35 27.25
CA ILE A 277 8.28 -10.45 28.42
C ILE A 277 7.19 -9.38 28.32
N LEU A 278 7.07 -8.70 27.17
CA LEU A 278 6.07 -7.65 26.96
C LEU A 278 4.63 -8.19 27.10
N ALA A 279 4.36 -9.39 26.56
CA ALA A 279 3.06 -10.06 26.71
C ALA A 279 2.71 -10.33 28.18
N LEU A 280 3.64 -10.86 28.97
CA LEU A 280 3.41 -11.18 30.38
C LEU A 280 3.27 -9.92 31.25
N ILE A 281 4.09 -8.89 30.99
CA ILE A 281 3.94 -7.60 31.68
C ILE A 281 2.56 -6.99 31.39
N HIS A 282 2.11 -7.05 30.14
CA HIS A 282 0.77 -6.58 29.77
C HIS A 282 -0.36 -7.39 30.43
N GLN A 283 -0.13 -8.67 30.74
CA GLN A 283 -1.09 -9.50 31.49
C GLN A 283 -1.11 -9.18 33.00
N GLY A 284 -0.26 -8.27 33.49
CA GLY A 284 -0.24 -7.84 34.88
C GLY A 284 0.81 -8.54 35.76
N PHE A 285 1.63 -9.43 35.20
CA PHE A 285 2.69 -10.09 35.96
C PHE A 285 3.82 -9.12 36.28
N ASN A 286 4.36 -9.21 37.49
CA ASN A 286 5.55 -8.45 37.87
C ASN A 286 6.83 -9.11 37.35
N GLN A 287 7.96 -8.40 37.41
CA GLN A 287 9.23 -8.86 36.83
C GLN A 287 9.75 -10.20 37.40
N SER A 288 9.45 -10.49 38.67
CA SER A 288 9.85 -11.75 39.32
C SER A 288 9.00 -12.92 38.81
N GLU A 289 7.69 -12.72 38.69
CA GLU A 289 6.76 -13.70 38.12
C GLU A 289 7.08 -13.98 36.66
N VAL A 290 7.36 -12.93 35.86
CA VAL A 290 7.79 -13.09 34.46
C VAL A 290 9.02 -13.99 34.35
N ALA A 291 10.04 -13.76 35.20
CA ALA A 291 11.24 -14.57 35.22
C ALA A 291 10.95 -16.04 35.56
N GLN A 292 10.10 -16.29 36.56
CA GLN A 292 9.67 -17.64 36.94
C GLN A 292 8.88 -18.34 35.83
N ILE A 293 7.90 -17.65 35.22
CA ILE A 293 7.08 -18.22 34.13
C ILE A 293 7.94 -18.57 32.92
N LEU A 294 8.87 -17.69 32.52
CA LEU A 294 9.75 -17.95 31.39
C LEU A 294 10.70 -19.12 31.66
N THR A 295 11.19 -19.23 32.89
CA THR A 295 12.08 -20.33 33.30
C THR A 295 11.34 -21.66 33.36
N ASN A 296 10.20 -21.71 34.03
CA ASN A 296 9.48 -22.94 34.34
C ASN A 296 8.64 -23.44 33.16
N ASN A 297 7.98 -22.55 32.42
CA ASN A 297 6.99 -22.94 31.42
C ASN A 297 7.55 -22.89 29.99
N TYR A 298 8.65 -22.18 29.77
CA TYR A 298 9.25 -21.99 28.45
C TYR A 298 10.72 -22.39 28.37
N ASN A 299 11.27 -23.01 29.41
CA ASN A 299 12.68 -23.46 29.51
C ASN A 299 13.69 -22.36 29.12
N LEU A 300 13.38 -21.10 29.47
CA LEU A 300 14.22 -19.94 29.22
C LEU A 300 14.81 -19.48 30.56
N PRO A 301 16.08 -19.81 30.88
CA PRO A 301 16.69 -19.42 32.15
C PRO A 301 16.90 -17.91 32.18
N VAL A 302 15.93 -17.18 32.73
CA VAL A 302 15.90 -15.72 32.76
C VAL A 302 15.71 -15.28 34.20
N THR A 303 16.61 -14.42 34.69
CA THR A 303 16.50 -13.85 36.04
C THR A 303 15.64 -12.59 36.04
N ARG A 304 15.07 -12.23 37.20
CA ARG A 304 14.37 -10.94 37.39
C ARG A 304 15.22 -9.76 36.92
N GLN A 305 16.53 -9.76 37.24
CA GLN A 305 17.45 -8.71 36.82
C GLN A 305 17.59 -8.64 35.29
N ALA A 306 17.62 -9.79 34.60
CA ALA A 306 17.63 -9.83 33.14
C ALA A 306 16.32 -9.28 32.53
N VAL A 307 15.16 -9.56 33.15
CA VAL A 307 13.87 -8.96 32.76
C VAL A 307 13.92 -7.44 32.92
N SER A 308 14.37 -6.94 34.08
CA SER A 308 14.50 -5.50 34.32
C SER A 308 15.37 -4.81 33.28
N LYS A 309 16.59 -5.32 33.03
CA LYS A 309 17.51 -4.76 32.02
C LYS A 309 16.89 -4.79 30.62
N THR A 310 16.17 -5.86 30.29
CA THR A 310 15.48 -5.99 29.01
C THR A 310 14.43 -4.89 28.85
N LEU A 311 13.57 -4.69 29.84
CA LEU A 311 12.54 -3.63 29.83
C LEU A 311 13.15 -2.23 29.72
N THR A 312 14.22 -1.94 30.46
CA THR A 312 14.92 -0.65 30.37
C THR A 312 15.53 -0.41 28.99
N SER A 313 16.02 -1.46 28.32
CA SER A 313 16.60 -1.36 26.97
C SER A 313 15.57 -1.29 25.83
N LEU A 314 14.32 -1.64 26.11
CA LEU A 314 13.27 -1.74 25.10
C LEU A 314 12.72 -0.36 24.76
N ARG A 315 12.53 -0.13 23.45
CA ARG A 315 11.88 1.07 22.93
C ARG A 315 10.40 1.10 23.35
N LYS A 316 9.91 2.28 23.75
CA LYS A 316 8.55 2.47 24.30
C LYS A 316 7.47 2.11 23.28
N GLU A 317 7.76 2.29 22.00
CA GLU A 317 6.87 2.01 20.86
C GLU A 317 6.51 0.52 20.72
N PHE A 318 7.27 -0.39 21.35
CA PHE A 318 6.96 -1.82 21.38
C PHE A 318 6.12 -2.24 22.58
N TYR A 319 5.86 -1.33 23.53
CA TYR A 319 4.97 -1.66 24.63
C TYR A 319 3.54 -1.79 24.13
N ILE A 320 2.81 -2.74 24.70
CA ILE A 320 1.37 -2.85 24.47
C ILE A 320 0.73 -1.80 25.36
N HIS A 321 0.06 -0.83 24.75
CA HIS A 321 -0.72 0.16 25.48
C HIS A 321 -2.10 -0.42 25.75
N THR A 322 -2.55 -0.35 27.00
CA THR A 322 -3.94 -0.60 27.35
C THR A 322 -4.75 0.60 26.87
N ASP A 323 -5.67 0.39 25.95
CA ASP A 323 -6.76 1.34 25.72
C ASP A 323 -7.49 1.49 27.06
N VAL A 324 -7.47 2.71 27.61
CA VAL A 324 -8.30 3.11 28.77
C VAL A 324 -9.70 3.40 28.28
#